data_AF-A0AAD4L946-F1
#
_entry.id   AF-A0AAD4L946-F1
#
_cell.length_a   1.000
_cell.length_b   1.000
_cell.length_c   1.000
_cell.angle_alpha   90.00
_cell.angle_beta   90.00
_cell.angle_gamma   90.00
#
_symmetry.space_group_name_H-M   'P 1'
#
loop_
_entity.id
_entity.type
_entity.pdbx_description
1 polymer ?
#
loop_
_entity_poly.entity_id
_entity_poly.type
_entity_poly.pdbx_seq_one_letter_code
_entity_poly.pdbx_strand_id
1 'polypeptide(L)'
;GVLHRDVSNGNILRLWEPIERPHSRSTSLPELGKDVNLTSCRGFLADLDHSIEWCKVPPTLSRNRSGTLPFVSMRLINAWARNRPALHTAVDDLESFMWVLVWSLVRIFKKAEKITDDSATINLLARAFSSCDSFVILGKGVIVEFWRERVFGDLIQEWLRISSGSHRFLAQVEKSLSASESRNDADLQKRAWDGLEKYCGEVYIKFIRAGYAHLENIRGYGDWGAVIDEYSRFKAVLNNDRVRLVL
;
A
#
# COMPACT_ATOMS: atom_id res chain seq x y z
N GLY A 1 12.78 -14.23 -1.87
CA GLY A 1 12.26 -12.98 -1.30
C GLY A 1 11.71 -13.22 0.10
N VAL A 2 11.48 -12.17 0.87
CA VAL A 2 10.85 -12.23 2.20
C VAL A 2 9.54 -11.44 2.14
N LEU A 3 8.46 -12.02 2.67
CA LEU A 3 7.22 -11.27 2.95
C LEU A 3 7.32 -10.65 4.34
N HIS A 4 6.92 -9.40 4.47
CA HIS A 4 6.92 -8.69 5.74
C HIS A 4 5.68 -9.01 6.57
N ARG A 5 4.50 -8.99 5.95
CA ARG A 5 3.18 -9.30 6.53
C ARG A 5 2.66 -8.36 7.62
N ASP A 6 3.44 -7.36 7.99
CA ASP A 6 3.04 -6.29 8.91
C ASP A 6 3.63 -4.92 8.52
N VAL A 7 3.52 -4.54 7.25
CA VAL A 7 3.91 -3.17 6.84
C VAL A 7 2.88 -2.20 7.41
N SER A 8 3.31 -1.32 8.30
CA SER A 8 2.45 -0.37 9.01
C SER A 8 3.20 0.91 9.34
N ASN A 9 2.49 1.94 9.83
CA ASN A 9 3.12 3.17 10.28
C ASN A 9 4.05 2.97 11.51
N GLY A 10 3.87 1.91 12.29
CA GLY A 10 4.73 1.57 13.42
C GLY A 10 6.06 0.94 13.01
N ASN A 11 6.08 0.33 11.83
CA ASN A 11 7.21 -0.49 11.36
C ASN A 11 8.06 0.22 10.30
N ILE A 12 7.70 1.44 9.90
CA ILE A 12 8.54 2.29 9.04
C ILE A 12 9.22 3.36 9.90
N LEU A 13 10.53 3.18 10.10
CA LEU A 13 11.33 4.08 10.93
C LEU A 13 12.05 5.09 10.05
N ARG A 14 11.88 6.37 10.39
CA ARG A 14 12.64 7.47 9.79
C ARG A 14 13.92 7.69 10.59
N LEU A 15 15.04 7.76 9.90
CA LEU A 15 16.30 8.15 10.51
C LEU A 15 16.32 9.66 10.75
N TRP A 16 16.89 10.06 11.89
CA TRP A 16 17.08 11.48 12.20
C TRP A 16 17.99 12.14 11.16
N GLU A 17 19.12 11.50 10.87
CA GLU A 17 20.05 11.86 9.81
C GLU A 17 20.12 10.73 8.78
N PRO A 18 20.12 11.05 7.47
CA PRO A 18 20.31 10.04 6.44
C PRO A 18 21.66 9.34 6.62
N ILE A 19 21.67 8.02 6.44
CA ILE A 19 22.91 7.22 6.40
C ILE A 19 23.25 6.97 4.95
N GLU A 20 24.43 7.41 4.52
CA GLU A 20 24.97 7.03 3.23
C GLU A 20 25.36 5.55 3.25
N ARG A 21 24.75 4.79 2.36
CA ARG A 21 25.05 3.39 2.11
C ARG A 21 26.06 3.31 0.96
N PRO A 22 26.94 2.29 0.96
CA PRO A 22 27.75 1.97 -0.21
C PRO A 22 26.84 1.90 -1.43
N HIS A 23 27.38 2.16 -2.63
CA HIS A 23 26.64 1.95 -3.87
C HIS A 23 26.24 0.46 -3.95
N SER A 24 25.10 0.11 -3.38
CA SER A 24 24.42 -1.11 -3.73
C SER A 24 23.93 -0.81 -5.13
N ARG A 25 24.67 -1.30 -6.13
CA ARG A 25 24.02 -1.65 -7.39
C ARG A 25 22.86 -2.52 -6.95
N SER A 26 21.65 -1.98 -6.95
CA SER A 26 20.46 -2.78 -6.71
C SER A 26 20.36 -3.69 -7.93
N THR A 27 21.13 -4.78 -7.92
CA THR A 27 21.07 -5.84 -8.93
C THR A 27 19.70 -6.51 -8.92
N SER A 28 18.92 -6.28 -7.85
CA SER A 28 17.56 -6.72 -7.62
C SER A 28 16.48 -5.78 -8.19
N LEU A 29 16.84 -4.59 -8.72
CA LEU A 29 15.91 -3.67 -9.38
C LEU A 29 16.48 -3.11 -10.71
N PRO A 30 16.93 -3.97 -11.65
CA PRO A 30 17.46 -3.51 -12.94
C PRO A 30 16.44 -2.68 -13.74
N GLU A 31 15.14 -2.85 -13.47
CA GLU A 31 14.03 -2.17 -14.14
C GLU A 31 13.93 -0.67 -13.81
N LEU A 32 14.60 -0.23 -12.74
CA LEU A 32 14.72 1.18 -12.37
C LEU A 32 15.89 1.88 -13.08
N GLY A 33 16.67 1.15 -13.87
CA GLY A 33 17.84 1.67 -14.55
C GLY A 33 19.05 1.84 -13.61
N LYS A 34 20.21 2.13 -14.22
CA LYS A 34 21.47 2.35 -13.48
C LYS A 34 21.52 3.71 -12.76
N ASP A 35 20.52 4.56 -12.99
CA ASP A 35 20.53 5.98 -12.61
C ASP A 35 19.81 6.26 -11.29
N VAL A 36 19.16 5.25 -10.70
CA VAL A 36 18.60 5.38 -9.35
C VAL A 36 19.71 5.21 -8.33
N ASN A 37 20.26 6.34 -7.90
CA ASN A 37 21.22 6.38 -6.82
C ASN A 37 20.53 6.27 -5.45
N LEU A 38 20.47 5.05 -4.89
CA LEU A 38 19.93 4.76 -3.56
C LEU A 38 21.01 4.81 -2.45
N THR A 39 22.01 5.69 -2.55
CA THR A 39 23.02 5.79 -1.49
C THR A 39 22.46 6.41 -0.21
N SER A 40 21.56 7.39 -0.31
CA SER A 40 21.04 8.08 0.87
C SER A 40 19.86 7.33 1.50
N CYS A 41 20.10 6.59 2.58
CA CYS A 41 19.06 5.90 3.35
C CYS A 41 18.44 6.85 4.38
N ARG A 42 17.15 7.17 4.22
CA ARG A 42 16.40 8.07 5.12
C ARG A 42 15.49 7.35 6.10
N GLY A 43 15.39 6.03 5.98
CA GLY A 43 14.55 5.20 6.82
C GLY A 43 14.68 3.73 6.45
N PHE A 44 14.11 2.88 7.29
CA PHE A 44 14.12 1.44 7.08
C PHE A 44 12.83 0.82 7.60
N LEU A 45 12.49 -0.31 7.01
CA LEU A 45 11.41 -1.18 7.48
C LEU A 45 11.96 -2.06 8.61
N ALA A 46 11.24 -2.12 9.72
CA ALA A 46 11.58 -2.86 10.93
C ALA A 46 10.50 -3.89 11.27
N ASP A 47 10.74 -4.68 12.32
CA ASP A 47 9.82 -5.70 12.83
C ASP A 47 9.54 -6.85 11.83
N LEU A 48 10.48 -7.80 11.80
CA LEU A 48 10.41 -8.98 10.94
C LEU A 48 9.83 -10.21 11.67
N ASP A 49 9.20 -10.04 12.83
CA ASP A 49 8.72 -11.16 13.67
C ASP A 49 7.59 -11.95 12.99
N HIS A 50 6.85 -11.30 12.08
CA HIS A 50 5.82 -11.92 11.25
C HIS A 50 6.30 -12.30 9.85
N SER A 51 7.56 -12.04 9.54
CA SER A 51 8.10 -12.26 8.20
C SER A 51 8.21 -13.76 7.87
N ILE A 52 8.01 -14.07 6.60
CA ILE A 52 8.20 -15.44 6.09
C ILE A 52 9.03 -15.43 4.81
N GLU A 53 9.83 -16.48 4.65
CA GLU A 53 10.53 -16.72 3.40
C GLU A 53 9.55 -17.16 2.32
N TRP A 54 9.34 -16.30 1.31
CA TRP A 54 8.32 -16.45 0.27
C TRP A 54 8.36 -17.79 -0.47
N CYS A 55 9.54 -18.40 -0.61
CA CYS A 55 9.74 -19.64 -1.39
C CYS A 55 10.25 -20.84 -0.55
N LYS A 56 10.56 -20.67 0.74
CA LYS A 56 11.06 -21.79 1.58
C LYS A 56 9.97 -22.40 2.44
N VAL A 57 8.98 -21.61 2.83
CA VAL A 57 7.78 -22.12 3.50
C VAL A 57 6.66 -21.96 2.49
N PRO A 58 6.07 -23.06 1.95
CA PRO A 58 4.90 -22.94 1.09
C PRO A 58 3.90 -22.07 1.82
N PRO A 59 3.53 -20.90 1.30
CA PRO A 59 2.63 -20.02 2.04
C PRO A 59 1.28 -20.74 2.07
N THR A 60 0.97 -21.36 3.20
CA THR A 60 -0.25 -22.15 3.36
C THR A 60 -1.43 -21.20 3.39
N LEU A 61 -2.57 -21.65 2.86
CA LEU A 61 -3.85 -20.99 3.13
C LEU A 61 -4.09 -20.99 4.64
N SER A 62 -3.74 -19.86 5.27
CA SER A 62 -3.75 -19.76 6.72
C SER A 62 -4.98 -19.00 7.19
N ARG A 63 -5.52 -19.44 8.32
CA ARG A 63 -6.45 -18.63 9.11
C ARG A 63 -5.71 -17.66 10.04
N ASN A 64 -4.40 -17.81 10.19
CA ASN A 64 -3.59 -16.95 11.05
C ASN A 64 -3.53 -15.56 10.41
N ARG A 65 -4.25 -14.63 11.05
CA ARG A 65 -4.26 -13.22 10.68
C ARG A 65 -3.01 -12.58 11.26
N SER A 66 -2.25 -11.90 10.42
CA SER A 66 -1.07 -11.14 10.82
C SER A 66 -1.14 -9.76 10.22
N GLY A 67 -0.58 -8.78 10.91
CA GLY A 67 -0.49 -7.41 10.42
C GLY A 67 -1.44 -6.45 11.13
N THR A 68 -1.10 -5.17 11.02
CA THR A 68 -1.84 -4.06 11.60
C THR A 68 -3.07 -3.77 10.75
N LEU A 69 -4.27 -4.13 11.25
CA LEU A 69 -5.52 -4.22 10.47
C LEU A 69 -5.80 -3.06 9.48
N PRO A 70 -5.59 -1.77 9.82
CA PRO A 70 -5.88 -0.70 8.89
C PRO A 70 -4.92 -0.61 7.70
N PHE A 71 -3.76 -1.24 7.76
CA PHE A 71 -2.76 -1.27 6.69
C PHE A 71 -2.79 -2.56 5.88
N VAL A 72 -3.46 -3.60 6.38
CA VAL A 72 -3.61 -4.85 5.65
C VAL A 72 -4.39 -4.63 4.34
N SER A 73 -3.98 -5.36 3.30
CA SER A 73 -4.63 -5.34 1.99
C SER A 73 -6.13 -5.59 2.07
N MET A 74 -6.87 -4.93 1.19
CA MET A 74 -8.32 -4.98 1.17
C MET A 74 -8.85 -6.39 0.95
N ARG A 75 -8.20 -7.19 0.09
CA ARG A 75 -8.63 -8.58 -0.12
C ARG A 75 -8.47 -9.45 1.12
N LEU A 76 -7.40 -9.26 1.90
CA LEU A 76 -7.15 -10.04 3.12
C LEU A 76 -8.16 -9.69 4.19
N ILE A 77 -8.39 -8.39 4.45
CA ILE A 77 -9.45 -7.95 5.38
C ILE A 77 -10.82 -8.49 4.95
N ASN A 78 -11.12 -8.43 3.66
CA ASN A 78 -12.38 -8.89 3.09
C ASN A 78 -12.58 -10.42 3.22
N ALA A 79 -11.51 -11.20 3.08
CA ALA A 79 -11.52 -12.64 3.34
C ALA A 79 -11.70 -12.95 4.83
N TRP A 80 -10.96 -12.27 5.72
CA TRP A 80 -11.03 -12.48 7.16
C TRP A 80 -12.39 -12.08 7.75
N ALA A 81 -12.99 -10.99 7.27
CA ALA A 81 -14.34 -10.56 7.65
C ALA A 81 -15.41 -11.62 7.29
N ARG A 82 -15.15 -12.44 6.26
CA ARG A 82 -16.02 -13.58 5.87
C ARG A 82 -15.53 -14.93 6.41
N ASN A 83 -14.58 -14.92 7.34
CA ASN A 83 -13.97 -16.11 7.92
C ASN A 83 -13.42 -17.10 6.85
N ARG A 84 -12.87 -16.56 5.75
CA ARG A 84 -12.24 -17.35 4.69
C ARG A 84 -10.73 -17.36 4.87
N PRO A 85 -10.06 -18.51 4.62
CA PRO A 85 -8.61 -18.52 4.52
C PRO A 85 -8.19 -17.66 3.33
N ALA A 86 -7.04 -17.00 3.47
CA ALA A 86 -6.45 -16.25 2.40
C ALA A 86 -4.93 -16.42 2.43
N LEU A 87 -4.35 -16.44 1.25
CA LEU A 87 -2.92 -16.50 1.07
C LEU A 87 -2.36 -15.09 1.25
N HIS A 88 -1.37 -14.85 2.12
CA HIS A 88 -0.68 -13.55 2.14
C HIS A 88 0.42 -13.55 1.06
N THR A 89 0.51 -12.50 0.25
CA THR A 89 1.45 -12.38 -0.86
C THR A 89 2.23 -11.08 -0.87
N ALA A 90 3.28 -10.99 -1.69
CA ALA A 90 4.04 -9.75 -1.87
C ALA A 90 3.17 -8.60 -2.37
N VAL A 91 2.08 -8.88 -3.10
CA VAL A 91 1.10 -7.87 -3.51
C VAL A 91 0.40 -7.24 -2.32
N ASP A 92 0.18 -8.00 -1.24
CA ASP A 92 -0.48 -7.50 -0.03
C ASP A 92 0.46 -6.59 0.78
N ASP A 93 1.76 -6.90 0.84
CA ASP A 93 2.77 -6.00 1.41
C ASP A 93 2.87 -4.69 0.60
N LEU A 94 2.81 -4.76 -0.73
CA LEU A 94 2.79 -3.57 -1.60
C LEU A 94 1.56 -2.69 -1.36
N GLU A 95 0.37 -3.29 -1.28
CA GLU A 95 -0.85 -2.55 -0.96
C GLU A 95 -0.76 -1.91 0.43
N SER A 96 -0.08 -2.56 1.38
CA SER A 96 0.15 -2.01 2.72
C SER A 96 1.01 -0.74 2.68
N PHE A 97 2.04 -0.65 1.81
CA PHE A 97 2.78 0.59 1.60
C PHE A 97 1.91 1.73 1.06
N MET A 98 0.98 1.44 0.15
CA MET A 98 0.00 2.43 -0.31
C MET A 98 -0.87 2.92 0.87
N TRP A 99 -1.34 2.01 1.74
CA TRP A 99 -2.12 2.39 2.91
C TRP A 99 -1.31 3.26 3.90
N VAL A 100 0.00 3.02 4.05
CA VAL A 100 0.87 3.90 4.84
C VAL A 100 1.00 5.30 4.21
N LEU A 101 1.09 5.41 2.88
CA LEU A 101 1.08 6.71 2.19
C LEU A 101 -0.23 7.46 2.45
N VAL A 102 -1.38 6.82 2.23
CA VAL A 102 -2.71 7.40 2.47
C VAL A 102 -2.84 7.84 3.93
N TRP A 103 -2.44 6.99 4.88
CA TRP A 103 -2.43 7.33 6.31
C TRP A 103 -1.57 8.56 6.59
N SER A 104 -0.37 8.62 6.01
CA SER A 104 0.56 9.73 6.22
C SER A 104 -0.06 11.06 5.76
N LEU A 105 -0.71 11.06 4.59
CA LEU A 105 -1.43 12.22 4.06
C LEU A 105 -2.59 12.62 4.99
N VAL A 106 -3.41 11.66 5.43
CA VAL A 106 -4.49 11.92 6.39
C VAL A 106 -3.95 12.53 7.68
N ARG A 107 -2.80 12.07 8.19
CA ARG A 107 -2.17 12.65 9.39
C ARG A 107 -1.62 14.05 9.16
N ILE A 108 -1.01 14.31 8.01
CA ILE A 108 -0.55 15.64 7.61
C ILE A 108 -1.74 16.59 7.52
N PHE A 109 -2.79 16.20 6.80
CA PHE A 109 -4.02 16.97 6.66
C PHE A 109 -4.69 17.19 8.02
N LYS A 110 -4.86 16.18 8.87
CA LYS A 110 -5.41 16.38 10.23
C LYS A 110 -4.57 17.31 11.11
N LYS A 111 -3.25 17.30 10.96
CA LYS A 111 -2.36 18.22 11.69
C LYS A 111 -2.49 19.65 11.16
N ALA A 112 -2.66 19.81 9.84
CA ALA A 112 -2.96 21.09 9.22
C ALA A 112 -4.39 21.57 9.52
N GLU A 113 -5.36 20.65 9.61
CA GLU A 113 -6.79 20.86 9.90
C GLU A 113 -7.09 21.05 11.39
N LYS A 114 -6.14 20.82 12.31
CA LYS A 114 -6.23 21.42 13.67
C LYS A 114 -6.32 22.96 13.63
N ILE A 115 -6.20 23.57 12.46
CA ILE A 115 -6.45 24.98 12.17
C ILE A 115 -7.89 25.21 11.62
N THR A 116 -8.61 24.22 11.06
CA THR A 116 -10.02 24.29 10.60
C THR A 116 -10.62 22.88 10.32
N ASP A 117 -11.80 22.59 10.86
CA ASP A 117 -12.37 21.25 11.17
C ASP A 117 -13.06 20.44 10.03
N ASP A 118 -13.01 20.85 8.75
CA ASP A 118 -14.08 20.51 7.78
C ASP A 118 -13.72 19.63 6.55
N SER A 119 -12.97 18.53 6.71
CA SER A 119 -12.91 17.51 5.64
C SER A 119 -13.54 16.19 6.09
N ALA A 120 -14.81 16.00 5.73
CA ALA A 120 -15.56 14.76 5.99
C ALA A 120 -14.79 13.51 5.51
N THR A 121 -14.14 13.60 4.34
CA THR A 121 -13.30 12.54 3.77
C THR A 121 -12.11 12.20 4.67
N ILE A 122 -11.36 13.22 5.12
CA ILE A 122 -10.19 13.01 5.99
C ILE A 122 -10.62 12.45 7.35
N ASN A 123 -11.74 12.90 7.89
CA ASN A 123 -12.28 12.38 9.14
C ASN A 123 -12.76 10.92 9.02
N LEU A 124 -13.40 10.53 7.92
CA LEU A 124 -13.79 9.15 7.65
C LEU A 124 -12.56 8.25 7.48
N LEU A 125 -11.55 8.69 6.72
CA LEU A 125 -10.29 7.94 6.59
C LEU A 125 -9.57 7.81 7.93
N ALA A 126 -9.47 8.89 8.71
CA ALA A 126 -8.83 8.85 10.02
C ALA A 126 -9.54 7.90 10.99
N ARG A 127 -10.88 7.85 10.95
CA ARG A 127 -11.66 6.88 11.69
C ARG A 127 -11.35 5.46 11.22
N ALA A 128 -11.31 5.21 9.92
CA ALA A 128 -10.96 3.89 9.37
C ALA A 128 -9.55 3.44 9.80
N PHE A 129 -8.57 4.34 9.77
CA PHE A 129 -7.20 4.07 10.20
C PHE A 129 -7.02 3.87 11.72
N SER A 130 -8.01 4.26 12.52
CA SER A 130 -8.00 4.06 13.98
C SER A 130 -8.94 2.94 14.43
N SER A 131 -9.62 2.29 13.49
CA SER A 131 -10.64 1.29 13.77
C SER A 131 -10.02 -0.10 13.95
N CYS A 132 -10.68 -0.93 14.76
CA CYS A 132 -10.48 -2.39 14.79
C CYS A 132 -11.62 -3.15 14.06
N ASP A 133 -12.68 -2.45 13.65
CA ASP A 133 -13.80 -3.02 12.90
C ASP A 133 -13.43 -3.18 11.43
N SER A 134 -13.47 -4.42 10.93
CA SER A 134 -13.12 -4.75 9.56
C SER A 134 -14.02 -4.09 8.51
N PHE A 135 -15.31 -3.88 8.78
CA PHE A 135 -16.22 -3.23 7.83
C PHE A 135 -15.92 -1.73 7.72
N VAL A 136 -15.63 -1.07 8.84
CA VAL A 136 -15.18 0.33 8.84
C VAL A 136 -13.86 0.46 8.08
N ILE A 137 -12.92 -0.47 8.30
CA ILE A 137 -11.64 -0.50 7.58
C ILE A 137 -11.85 -0.74 6.08
N LEU A 138 -12.78 -1.61 5.69
CA LEU A 138 -13.07 -1.85 4.27
C LEU A 138 -13.64 -0.61 3.58
N GLY A 139 -14.37 0.23 4.31
CA GLY A 139 -14.89 1.50 3.79
C GLY A 139 -13.81 2.43 3.25
N LYS A 140 -12.56 2.35 3.73
CA LYS A 140 -11.46 3.21 3.27
C LYS A 140 -11.15 3.05 1.79
N GLY A 141 -11.32 1.84 1.22
CA GLY A 141 -11.07 1.61 -0.20
C GLY A 141 -12.02 2.41 -1.08
N VAL A 142 -13.31 2.42 -0.73
CA VAL A 142 -14.33 3.20 -1.43
C VAL A 142 -14.02 4.69 -1.30
N ILE A 143 -13.69 5.16 -0.09
CA ILE A 143 -13.39 6.58 0.13
C ILE A 143 -12.20 7.03 -0.71
N VAL A 144 -11.12 6.23 -0.76
CA VAL A 144 -9.91 6.56 -1.54
C VAL A 144 -10.17 6.56 -3.04
N GLU A 145 -11.03 5.68 -3.57
CA GLU A 145 -11.40 5.66 -4.99
C GLU A 145 -12.00 7.00 -5.47
N PHE A 146 -12.76 7.67 -4.61
CA PHE A 146 -13.34 8.99 -4.89
C PHE A 146 -12.48 10.15 -4.40
N TRP A 147 -11.38 9.88 -3.68
CA TRP A 147 -10.53 10.92 -3.15
C TRP A 147 -9.66 11.56 -4.25
N ARG A 148 -9.78 12.88 -4.40
CA ARG A 148 -9.03 13.69 -5.37
C ARG A 148 -7.92 14.47 -4.67
N GLU A 149 -6.89 13.76 -4.25
CA GLU A 149 -5.66 14.37 -3.71
C GLU A 149 -4.79 14.90 -4.88
N ARG A 150 -4.16 16.07 -4.73
CA ARG A 150 -3.52 16.77 -5.87
C ARG A 150 -2.13 16.28 -6.22
N VAL A 151 -1.37 15.82 -5.24
CA VAL A 151 0.03 15.48 -5.40
C VAL A 151 0.13 13.99 -5.67
N PHE A 152 -0.20 13.16 -4.69
CA PHE A 152 -0.15 11.71 -4.75
C PHE A 152 -1.42 11.05 -5.27
N GLY A 153 -2.50 11.80 -5.55
CA GLY A 153 -3.78 11.22 -6.00
C GLY A 153 -3.63 10.25 -7.17
N ASP A 154 -2.95 10.66 -8.25
CA ASP A 154 -2.74 9.81 -9.42
C ASP A 154 -1.95 8.53 -9.09
N LEU A 155 -0.92 8.65 -8.23
CA LEU A 155 -0.15 7.50 -7.77
C LEU A 155 -1.01 6.54 -6.94
N ILE A 156 -1.80 7.07 -6.02
CA ILE A 156 -2.70 6.27 -5.17
C ILE A 156 -3.73 5.54 -6.03
N GLN A 157 -4.33 6.21 -7.02
CA GLN A 157 -5.27 5.58 -7.93
C GLN A 157 -4.61 4.47 -8.77
N GLU A 158 -3.39 4.71 -9.26
CA GLU A 158 -2.65 3.72 -10.03
C GLU A 158 -2.27 2.49 -9.19
N TRP A 159 -1.78 2.69 -7.97
CA TRP A 159 -1.51 1.61 -7.02
C TRP A 159 -2.77 0.85 -6.61
N LEU A 160 -3.89 1.54 -6.42
CA LEU A 160 -5.18 0.92 -6.15
C LEU A 160 -5.66 0.07 -7.33
N ARG A 161 -5.47 0.56 -8.56
CA ARG A 161 -5.80 -0.16 -9.80
C ARG A 161 -4.95 -1.41 -9.98
N ILE A 162 -3.64 -1.31 -9.74
CA ILE A 162 -2.70 -2.45 -9.78
C ILE A 162 -3.11 -3.52 -8.76
N SER A 163 -3.37 -3.11 -7.51
CA SER A 163 -3.76 -4.02 -6.42
C SER A 163 -5.11 -4.69 -6.71
N SER A 164 -6.12 -3.90 -7.09
CA SER A 164 -7.45 -4.40 -7.43
C SER A 164 -7.43 -5.34 -8.64
N GLY A 165 -6.61 -5.03 -9.66
CA GLY A 165 -6.39 -5.91 -10.81
C GLY A 165 -5.81 -7.27 -10.41
N SER A 166 -5.02 -7.31 -9.34
CA SER A 166 -4.37 -8.51 -8.83
C SER A 166 -5.30 -9.43 -8.04
N HIS A 167 -6.35 -8.89 -7.43
CA HIS A 167 -7.28 -9.66 -6.60
C HIS A 167 -7.91 -10.86 -7.32
N ARG A 168 -8.25 -10.73 -8.60
CA ARG A 168 -8.87 -11.83 -9.38
C ARG A 168 -7.90 -12.98 -9.61
N PHE A 169 -6.66 -12.66 -9.98
CA PHE A 169 -5.62 -13.67 -10.18
C PHE A 169 -5.32 -14.41 -8.88
N LEU A 170 -5.13 -13.67 -7.78
CA LEU A 170 -4.85 -14.25 -6.47
C LEU A 170 -5.99 -15.16 -5.99
N ALA A 171 -7.25 -14.74 -6.18
CA ALA A 171 -8.41 -15.57 -5.85
C ALA A 171 -8.48 -16.86 -6.69
N GLN A 172 -7.99 -16.85 -7.94
CA GLN A 172 -7.90 -18.04 -8.77
C GLN A 172 -6.81 -18.99 -8.27
N VAL A 173 -5.63 -18.46 -7.92
CA VAL A 173 -4.53 -19.24 -7.35
C VAL A 173 -4.97 -19.91 -6.03
N GLU A 174 -5.63 -19.18 -5.13
CA GLU A 174 -6.14 -19.71 -3.87
C GLU A 174 -7.13 -20.88 -4.07
N LYS A 175 -8.01 -20.78 -5.08
CA LYS A 175 -8.92 -21.88 -5.46
C LYS A 175 -8.15 -23.10 -5.96
N SER A 176 -7.16 -22.91 -6.83
CA SER A 176 -6.34 -23.99 -7.37
C SER A 176 -5.54 -24.70 -6.27
N LEU A 177 -4.97 -23.94 -5.33
CA LEU A 177 -4.24 -24.49 -4.18
C LEU A 177 -5.17 -25.28 -3.25
N SER A 178 -6.34 -24.75 -2.93
CA SER A 178 -7.34 -25.46 -2.13
C SER A 178 -7.75 -26.79 -2.77
N ALA A 179 -7.92 -26.82 -4.10
CA ALA A 179 -8.28 -28.03 -4.83
C ALA A 179 -7.12 -29.05 -4.87
N SER A 180 -5.88 -28.58 -5.03
CA SER A 180 -4.68 -29.43 -5.01
C SER A 180 -4.48 -30.10 -3.65
N GLU A 181 -4.65 -29.38 -2.54
CA GLU A 181 -4.55 -29.94 -1.18
C GLU A 181 -5.55 -31.09 -0.96
N SER A 182 -6.77 -30.97 -1.49
CA SER A 182 -7.78 -32.03 -1.39
C SER A 182 -7.44 -33.28 -2.21
N ARG A 183 -6.62 -33.14 -3.25
CA ARG A 183 -6.27 -34.21 -4.21
C ARG A 183 -4.84 -34.74 -4.04
N ASN A 184 -4.05 -34.14 -3.15
CA ASN A 184 -2.62 -34.41 -2.99
C ASN A 184 -1.82 -34.31 -4.31
N ASP A 185 -2.17 -33.31 -5.15
CA ASP A 185 -1.59 -33.10 -6.49
C ASP A 185 -0.43 -32.10 -6.44
N ALA A 186 0.79 -32.63 -6.26
CA ALA A 186 2.01 -31.85 -6.13
C ALA A 186 2.37 -31.05 -7.41
N ASP A 187 2.03 -31.56 -8.59
CA ASP A 187 2.34 -30.89 -9.87
C ASP A 187 1.42 -29.69 -10.12
N LEU A 188 0.14 -29.81 -9.75
CA LEU A 188 -0.79 -28.68 -9.76
C LEU A 188 -0.35 -27.61 -8.75
N GLN A 189 0.08 -28.02 -7.56
CA GLN A 189 0.57 -27.11 -6.52
C GLN A 189 1.79 -26.32 -7.02
N LYS A 190 2.79 -27.03 -7.58
CA LYS A 190 4.01 -26.41 -8.12
C LYS A 190 3.70 -25.40 -9.23
N ARG A 191 2.85 -25.75 -10.20
CA ARG A 191 2.45 -24.83 -11.29
C ARG A 191 1.73 -23.59 -10.77
N ALA A 192 0.88 -23.73 -9.75
CA ALA A 192 0.22 -22.60 -9.12
C ALA A 192 1.23 -21.67 -8.44
N TRP A 193 2.26 -22.23 -7.78
CA TRP A 193 3.33 -21.46 -7.14
C TRP A 193 4.22 -20.73 -8.15
N ASP A 194 4.71 -21.42 -9.18
CA ASP A 194 5.55 -20.82 -10.22
C ASP A 194 4.81 -19.65 -10.92
N GLY A 195 3.50 -19.85 -11.19
CA GLY A 195 2.63 -18.82 -11.73
C GLY A 195 2.45 -17.63 -10.78
N LEU A 196 2.30 -17.89 -9.48
CA LEU A 196 2.16 -16.84 -8.47
C LEU A 196 3.43 -16.02 -8.30
N GLU A 197 4.60 -16.67 -8.25
CA GLU A 197 5.89 -15.99 -8.10
C GLU A 197 6.13 -15.04 -9.27
N LYS A 198 5.97 -15.55 -10.50
CA LYS A 198 6.08 -14.73 -11.72
C LYS A 198 5.13 -13.54 -11.68
N TYR A 199 3.87 -13.77 -11.32
CA TYR A 199 2.86 -12.71 -11.26
C TYR A 199 3.19 -11.65 -10.21
N CYS A 200 3.61 -12.05 -9.01
CA CYS A 200 4.00 -11.12 -7.96
C CYS A 200 5.20 -10.26 -8.39
N GLY A 201 6.17 -10.84 -9.10
CA GLY A 201 7.28 -10.09 -9.70
C GLY A 201 6.82 -9.04 -10.69
N GLU A 202 5.88 -9.37 -11.59
CA GLU A 202 5.30 -8.42 -12.54
C GLU A 202 4.54 -7.28 -11.86
N VAL A 203 3.77 -7.59 -10.81
CA VAL A 203 3.03 -6.58 -10.02
C VAL A 203 4.00 -5.67 -9.28
N TYR A 204 5.04 -6.23 -8.67
CA TYR A 204 6.09 -5.48 -7.99
C TYR A 204 6.75 -4.45 -8.93
N ILE A 205 7.15 -4.88 -10.13
CA ILE A 205 7.74 -3.98 -11.14
C ILE A 205 6.77 -2.84 -11.51
N LYS A 206 5.48 -3.14 -11.71
CA LYS A 206 4.47 -2.10 -12.01
C LYS A 206 4.34 -1.09 -10.88
N PHE A 207 4.28 -1.57 -9.64
CA PHE A 207 4.13 -0.74 -8.44
C PHE A 207 5.31 0.23 -8.28
N ILE A 208 6.52 -0.31 -8.41
CA ILE A 208 7.76 0.45 -8.31
C ILE A 208 7.87 1.46 -9.46
N ARG A 209 7.59 1.07 -10.71
CA ARG A 209 7.61 2.01 -11.85
C ARG A 209 6.62 3.16 -11.69
N ALA A 210 5.40 2.88 -11.23
CA ALA A 210 4.41 3.92 -10.96
C ALA A 210 4.91 4.91 -9.91
N GLY A 211 5.50 4.40 -8.81
CA GLY A 211 6.11 5.23 -7.78
C GLY A 211 7.23 6.10 -8.31
N TYR A 212 8.15 5.54 -9.11
CA TYR A 212 9.27 6.30 -9.67
C TYR A 212 8.84 7.34 -10.70
N ALA A 213 7.97 6.98 -11.64
CA ALA A 213 7.42 7.93 -12.60
C ALA A 213 6.73 9.10 -11.89
N HIS A 214 6.00 8.80 -10.81
CA HIS A 214 5.43 9.84 -9.98
C HIS A 214 6.51 10.72 -9.32
N LEU A 215 7.53 10.12 -8.70
CA LEU A 215 8.66 10.85 -8.09
C LEU A 215 9.41 11.74 -9.09
N GLU A 216 9.61 11.31 -10.34
CA GLU A 216 10.23 12.12 -11.38
C GLU A 216 9.38 13.34 -11.73
N ASN A 217 8.07 13.15 -11.87
CA ASN A 217 7.14 14.25 -12.12
C ASN A 217 7.12 15.24 -10.94
N ILE A 218 7.16 14.74 -9.70
CA ILE A 218 7.12 15.63 -8.53
C ILE A 218 8.46 16.30 -8.20
N ARG A 219 9.60 15.81 -8.73
CA ARG A 219 10.89 16.54 -8.65
C ARG A 219 10.83 17.90 -9.34
N GLY A 220 9.85 18.13 -10.22
CA GLY A 220 9.52 19.45 -10.77
C GLY A 220 8.89 20.42 -9.75
N TYR A 221 8.35 19.94 -8.63
CA TYR A 221 7.93 20.77 -7.50
C TYR A 221 9.17 21.08 -6.65
N GLY A 222 9.96 22.05 -7.12
CA GLY A 222 11.18 22.50 -6.44
C GLY A 222 10.92 23.17 -5.08
N ASP A 223 9.66 23.47 -4.75
CA ASP A 223 9.27 24.09 -3.50
C ASP A 223 8.11 23.32 -2.85
N TRP A 224 8.45 22.39 -1.95
CA TRP A 224 7.46 21.71 -1.10
C TRP A 224 6.71 22.66 -0.16
N GLY A 225 7.30 23.83 0.13
CA GLY A 225 6.61 24.93 0.81
C GLY A 225 5.48 25.47 -0.05
N ALA A 226 5.69 25.68 -1.36
CA ALA A 226 4.64 26.06 -2.30
C ALA A 226 3.54 25.00 -2.45
N VAL A 227 3.87 23.71 -2.40
CA VAL A 227 2.86 22.62 -2.39
C VAL A 227 1.99 22.70 -1.13
N ILE A 228 2.62 22.88 0.04
CA ILE A 228 1.91 23.05 1.32
C ILE A 228 1.12 24.36 1.37
N ASP A 229 1.65 25.44 0.79
CA ASP A 229 0.99 26.74 0.67
C ASP A 229 -0.16 26.70 -0.33
N GLU A 230 -0.06 25.92 -1.41
CA GLU A 230 -1.15 25.68 -2.35
C GLU A 230 -2.29 24.92 -1.68
N TYR A 231 -1.96 23.89 -0.87
CA TYR A 231 -2.93 23.25 0.04
C TYR A 231 -3.57 24.27 0.99
N SER A 232 -2.79 25.23 1.48
CA SER A 232 -3.28 26.31 2.35
C SER A 232 -4.07 27.40 1.60
N ARG A 233 -3.84 27.62 0.30
CA ARG A 233 -4.54 28.60 -0.56
C ARG A 233 -5.82 28.04 -1.15
N PHE A 234 -5.88 26.75 -1.46
CA PHE A 234 -7.12 26.08 -1.91
C PHE A 234 -8.24 26.20 -0.87
N LYS A 235 -7.85 26.30 0.41
CA LYS A 235 -8.71 26.65 1.55
C LYS A 235 -9.41 28.00 1.42
N ALA A 236 -8.79 28.99 0.76
CA ALA A 236 -9.39 30.32 0.56
C ALA A 236 -10.42 30.32 -0.57
N VAL A 237 -10.26 29.45 -1.56
CA VAL A 237 -11.21 29.31 -2.69
C VAL A 237 -12.45 28.53 -2.25
N LEU A 238 -12.28 27.42 -1.53
CA LEU A 238 -13.42 26.65 -0.99
C LEU A 238 -14.22 27.40 0.09
N ASN A 239 -13.61 28.32 0.84
CA ASN A 239 -14.33 29.18 1.78
C ASN A 239 -15.08 30.35 1.11
N ASN A 240 -14.74 30.72 -0.13
CA ASN A 240 -15.50 31.71 -0.89
C ASN A 240 -16.67 31.10 -1.65
N ASP A 241 -16.55 29.83 -2.04
CA ASP A 241 -17.63 29.09 -2.68
C ASP A 241 -18.43 28.30 -1.63
N ARG A 242 -19.31 29.02 -0.91
CA ARG A 242 -20.52 28.44 -0.32
C ARG A 242 -21.42 27.90 -1.45
N VAL A 243 -21.01 26.80 -2.08
CA VAL A 243 -21.91 25.99 -2.89
C VAL A 243 -22.80 25.22 -1.93
N ARG A 244 -24.00 25.75 -1.74
CA ARG A 244 -25.16 24.99 -1.26
C ARG A 244 -25.29 23.71 -2.07
N LEU A 245 -24.88 22.59 -1.52
CA LEU A 245 -25.41 21.29 -1.92
C LEU A 245 -26.33 20.83 -0.80
N VAL A 246 -27.60 21.20 -0.98
CA VAL A 246 -28.73 20.46 -0.43
C VAL A 246 -28.82 19.19 -1.26
N LEU A 247 -28.61 18.04 -0.61
CA LEU A 247 -29.34 16.77 -0.69
C LEU A 247 -28.53 15.65 -0.01
#